data_AF-A0A2N1NW17-F1
#
_entry.id   AF-A0A2N1NW17-F1
#
_cell.length_a   1.000
_cell.length_b   1.000
_cell.length_c   1.000
_cell.angle_alpha   90.00
_cell.angle_beta   90.00
_cell.angle_gamma   90.00
#
_symmetry.space_group_name_H-M   'P 1'
#
loop_
_entity.id
_entity.type
_entity.pdbx_description
1 polymer ?
#
loop_
_entity_poly.entity_id
_entity_poly.type
_entity_poly.pdbx_seq_one_letter_code
_entity_poly.pdbx_strand_id
1 'polypeptide(L)'
;MNPTQKDHTTKQMLRQKVMKLCYQMPALRNKQVGGTKTAIGRLMVGSGTSKNVINTLANMGKSSTYQTVYNMFKKMRTIINQVFAHMLTVILIGCIVDIITFMVHEYINFTNITMTTIFNNVKVAPIPIFLQSLFLNCHNSKLKKAVKVEL
;
A
#
# COMPACT_ATOMS: atom_id res chain seq x y z
N MET A 1 -19.03 40.21 -31.82
CA MET A 1 -17.94 41.15 -31.48
C MET A 1 -16.82 41.01 -32.50
N ASN A 2 -16.42 42.11 -33.17
CA ASN A 2 -15.48 42.07 -34.29
C ASN A 2 -14.00 42.03 -33.81
N PRO A 3 -13.19 41.03 -34.19
CA PRO A 3 -11.79 40.92 -33.74
C PRO A 3 -10.87 42.05 -34.23
N THR A 4 -11.24 42.79 -35.29
CA THR A 4 -10.44 43.88 -35.85
C THR A 4 -10.41 45.13 -34.97
N GLN A 5 -11.46 45.40 -34.19
CA GLN A 5 -11.58 46.57 -33.31
C GLN A 5 -10.85 46.44 -31.96
N LYS A 6 -10.19 45.30 -31.68
CA LYS A 6 -9.47 45.09 -30.42
C LYS A 6 -8.10 45.75 -30.43
N ASP A 7 -7.73 46.33 -29.28
CA ASP A 7 -6.41 46.89 -29.01
C ASP A 7 -5.28 45.85 -29.21
N HIS A 8 -4.10 46.32 -29.59
CA HIS A 8 -2.92 45.50 -29.91
C HIS A 8 -2.54 44.57 -28.74
N THR A 9 -2.62 45.09 -27.51
CA THR A 9 -2.34 44.36 -26.26
C THR A 9 -3.30 43.19 -26.06
N THR A 10 -4.59 43.41 -26.34
CA THR A 10 -5.63 42.37 -26.25
C THR A 10 -5.44 41.29 -27.31
N LYS A 11 -5.03 41.66 -28.53
CA LYS A 11 -4.70 40.71 -29.61
C LYS A 11 -3.50 39.84 -29.23
N GLN A 12 -2.47 40.41 -28.62
CA GLN A 12 -1.29 39.67 -28.17
C GLN A 12 -1.61 38.69 -27.04
N MET A 13 -2.38 39.11 -26.02
CA MET A 13 -2.85 38.20 -24.96
C MET A 13 -3.70 37.06 -25.51
N LEU A 14 -4.56 37.33 -26.51
CA LEU A 14 -5.38 36.31 -27.14
C LEU A 14 -4.52 35.27 -27.88
N ARG A 15 -3.51 35.72 -28.63
CA ARG A 15 -2.53 34.82 -29.29
C ARG A 15 -1.80 33.93 -28.30
N GLN A 16 -1.35 34.49 -27.17
CA GLN A 16 -0.67 33.71 -26.12
C GLN A 16 -1.59 32.66 -25.48
N LYS A 17 -2.86 33.01 -25.21
CA LYS A 17 -3.85 32.05 -24.69
C LYS A 17 -4.12 30.92 -25.67
N VAL A 18 -4.31 31.23 -26.96
CA VAL A 18 -4.50 30.22 -28.00
C VAL A 18 -3.27 29.30 -28.10
N MET A 19 -2.06 29.86 -28.08
CA MET A 19 -0.83 29.07 -28.10
C MET A 19 -0.74 28.09 -26.91
N LYS A 20 -1.03 28.56 -25.70
CA LYS A 20 -1.06 27.70 -24.50
C LYS A 20 -2.11 26.58 -24.64
N LEU A 21 -3.29 26.91 -25.16
CA LEU A 21 -4.36 25.93 -25.38
C LEU A 21 -3.93 24.86 -26.40
N CYS A 22 -3.35 25.27 -27.53
CA CYS A 22 -2.83 24.36 -28.56
C CYS A 22 -1.75 23.43 -28.01
N TYR A 23 -0.90 23.90 -27.11
CA TYR A 23 0.12 23.08 -26.46
C TYR A 23 -0.48 22.06 -25.48
N GLN A 24 -1.53 22.44 -24.77
CA GLN A 24 -2.19 21.58 -23.77
C GLN A 24 -3.10 20.51 -24.41
N MET A 25 -3.71 20.80 -25.56
CA MET A 25 -4.66 19.88 -26.23
C MET A 25 -4.08 18.49 -26.52
N PRO A 26 -2.87 18.33 -27.11
CA PRO A 26 -2.26 17.02 -27.31
C PRO A 26 -2.00 16.28 -26.00
N ALA A 27 -1.57 16.99 -24.94
CA ALA A 27 -1.32 16.37 -23.64
C ALA A 27 -2.62 15.84 -23.01
N LEU A 28 -3.70 16.61 -23.07
CA LEU A 28 -5.02 16.19 -22.60
C LEU A 28 -5.54 15.01 -23.41
N ARG A 29 -5.44 15.07 -24.75
CA ARG A 29 -5.81 13.96 -25.63
C ARG A 29 -5.03 12.70 -25.29
N ASN A 30 -3.70 12.79 -25.16
CA ASN A 30 -2.85 11.65 -24.86
C ASN A 30 -3.19 11.04 -23.49
N LYS A 31 -3.50 11.87 -22.50
CA LYS A 31 -3.93 11.41 -21.17
C LYS A 31 -5.29 10.71 -21.22
N GLN A 32 -6.30 11.31 -21.86
CA GLN A 32 -7.64 10.72 -21.92
C GLN A 32 -7.67 9.49 -22.83
N VAL A 33 -7.26 9.64 -24.10
CA VAL A 33 -7.30 8.55 -25.09
C VAL A 33 -6.35 7.42 -24.70
N GLY A 34 -5.13 7.75 -24.25
CA GLY A 34 -4.18 6.74 -23.78
C GLY A 34 -4.67 6.02 -22.52
N GLY A 35 -5.30 6.76 -21.60
CA GLY A 35 -5.95 6.19 -20.41
C GLY A 35 -7.06 5.22 -20.78
N THR A 36 -7.98 5.61 -21.66
CA THR A 36 -9.09 4.75 -22.13
C THR A 36 -8.59 3.49 -22.84
N LYS A 37 -7.61 3.61 -23.75
CA LYS A 37 -7.01 2.44 -24.41
C LYS A 37 -6.42 1.45 -23.41
N THR A 38 -5.79 1.98 -22.37
CA THR A 38 -5.20 1.17 -21.29
C THR A 38 -6.28 0.51 -20.45
N ALA A 39 -7.37 1.20 -20.13
CA ALA A 39 -8.51 0.63 -19.41
C ALA A 39 -9.14 -0.53 -20.21
N ILE A 40 -9.39 -0.33 -21.51
CA ILE A 40 -9.91 -1.39 -22.40
C ILE A 40 -8.95 -2.58 -22.44
N GLY A 41 -7.64 -2.33 -22.61
CA GLY A 41 -6.62 -3.39 -22.60
C GLY A 41 -6.62 -4.19 -21.30
N ARG A 42 -6.75 -3.51 -20.15
CA ARG A 42 -6.86 -4.16 -18.84
C ARG A 42 -8.13 -4.99 -18.70
N LEU A 43 -9.28 -4.48 -19.13
CA LEU A 43 -10.55 -5.19 -19.11
C LEU A 43 -10.47 -6.48 -19.93
N MET A 44 -9.92 -6.41 -21.15
CA MET A 44 -9.76 -7.59 -22.01
C MET A 44 -8.82 -8.64 -21.42
N VAL A 45 -7.69 -8.23 -20.83
CA VAL A 45 -6.80 -9.18 -20.15
C VAL A 45 -7.50 -9.80 -18.94
N GLY A 46 -8.26 -9.00 -18.18
CA GLY A 46 -9.04 -9.48 -17.03
C GLY A 46 -10.17 -10.43 -17.40
N SER A 47 -10.77 -10.28 -18.58
CA SER A 47 -11.80 -11.18 -19.10
C SER A 47 -11.25 -12.43 -19.81
N GLY A 48 -9.92 -12.62 -19.82
CA GLY A 48 -9.30 -13.78 -20.47
C GLY A 48 -9.24 -13.71 -22.00
N THR A 49 -9.40 -12.53 -22.60
CA THR A 49 -9.32 -12.34 -24.05
C THR A 49 -7.93 -12.74 -24.57
N SER A 50 -7.89 -13.41 -25.72
CA SER A 50 -6.63 -13.90 -26.30
C SER A 50 -5.68 -12.77 -26.70
N LYS A 51 -4.38 -13.05 -26.63
CA LYS A 51 -3.31 -12.09 -26.97
C LYS A 51 -3.47 -11.55 -28.40
N ASN A 52 -3.86 -12.41 -29.35
CA ASN A 52 -4.05 -12.05 -30.75
C ASN A 52 -5.18 -11.03 -30.89
N VAL A 53 -6.34 -11.27 -30.28
CA VAL A 53 -7.49 -10.34 -30.34
C VAL A 53 -7.12 -8.98 -29.74
N ILE A 54 -6.43 -8.97 -28.59
CA ILE A 54 -5.99 -7.75 -27.92
C ILE A 54 -5.02 -6.96 -28.81
N ASN A 55 -4.04 -7.63 -29.42
CA ASN A 55 -3.08 -6.97 -30.29
C ASN A 55 -3.72 -6.48 -31.60
N THR A 56 -4.68 -7.20 -32.17
CA THR A 56 -5.45 -6.72 -33.32
C THR A 56 -6.21 -5.43 -32.98
N LEU A 57 -6.88 -5.38 -31.83
CA LEU A 57 -7.58 -4.18 -31.37
C LEU A 57 -6.62 -3.01 -31.07
N ALA A 58 -5.43 -3.31 -30.56
CA ALA A 58 -4.39 -2.32 -30.33
C ALA A 58 -3.83 -1.75 -31.65
N ASN A 59 -3.62 -2.60 -32.66
CA ASN A 59 -3.19 -2.19 -34.00
C ASN A 59 -4.24 -1.32 -34.71
N MET A 60 -5.54 -1.55 -34.44
CA MET A 60 -6.62 -0.65 -34.87
C MET A 60 -6.69 0.66 -34.08
N GLY A 61 -5.78 0.86 -33.12
CA GLY A 61 -5.72 2.06 -32.29
C GLY A 61 -6.88 2.17 -31.30
N LYS A 62 -7.54 1.07 -30.94
CA LYS A 62 -8.68 1.04 -30.00
C LYS A 62 -8.31 0.56 -28.60
N SER A 63 -7.15 -0.07 -28.45
CA SER A 63 -6.67 -0.56 -27.15
C SER A 63 -5.15 -0.42 -26.99
N SER A 64 -4.64 -0.74 -25.80
CA SER A 64 -3.23 -0.94 -25.53
C SER A 64 -2.83 -2.38 -25.86
N THR A 65 -1.58 -2.59 -26.28
CA THR A 65 -1.07 -3.92 -26.61
C THR A 65 -1.04 -4.83 -25.37
N TYR A 66 -1.12 -6.14 -25.61
CA TYR A 66 -1.08 -7.12 -24.52
C TYR A 66 0.19 -6.96 -23.67
N GLN A 67 1.35 -6.75 -24.30
CA GLN A 67 2.63 -6.59 -23.61
C GLN A 67 2.63 -5.36 -22.69
N THR A 68 2.04 -4.25 -23.12
CA THR A 68 1.95 -3.02 -22.31
C THR A 68 1.16 -3.27 -21.03
N VAL A 69 -0.01 -3.90 -21.17
CA VAL A 69 -0.89 -4.24 -20.04
C VAL A 69 -0.22 -5.25 -19.12
N TYR A 70 0.43 -6.26 -19.68
CA TYR A 70 1.18 -7.27 -18.90
C TYR A 70 2.32 -6.65 -18.09
N ASN A 71 3.09 -5.74 -18.69
CA ASN A 71 4.17 -5.03 -18.01
C ASN A 71 3.65 -4.18 -16.84
N MET A 72 2.46 -3.56 -16.98
CA MET A 72 1.81 -2.86 -15.87
C MET A 72 1.45 -3.81 -14.74
N PHE A 73 0.81 -4.95 -15.04
CA PHE A 73 0.48 -5.93 -14.01
C PHE A 73 1.72 -6.49 -13.31
N LYS A 74 2.81 -6.72 -14.04
CA LYS A 74 4.09 -7.14 -13.46
C LYS A 74 4.61 -6.10 -12.47
N LYS A 75 4.63 -4.81 -12.84
CA LYS A 75 5.04 -3.71 -11.95
C LYS A 75 4.16 -3.64 -10.70
N MET A 76 2.84 -3.73 -10.87
CA MET A 76 1.90 -3.69 -9.74
C MET A 76 2.13 -4.85 -8.78
N ARG A 77 2.37 -6.07 -9.29
CA ARG A 77 2.70 -7.22 -8.45
C ARG A 77 3.97 -7.00 -7.64
N THR A 78 5.02 -6.44 -8.24
CA THR A 78 6.25 -6.12 -7.52
C THR A 78 6.00 -5.11 -6.39
N ILE A 79 5.23 -4.06 -6.65
CA ILE A 79 4.88 -3.05 -5.64
C ILE A 79 4.07 -3.69 -4.51
N ILE A 80 3.06 -4.50 -4.83
CA ILE A 80 2.24 -5.19 -3.84
C ILE A 80 3.11 -6.09 -2.96
N ASN A 81 4.00 -6.88 -3.54
CA ASN A 81 4.90 -7.75 -2.79
C ASN A 81 5.84 -6.96 -1.87
N GLN A 82 6.36 -5.82 -2.33
CA GLN A 82 7.21 -4.94 -1.52
C GLN A 82 6.44 -4.32 -0.35
N VAL A 83 5.22 -3.83 -0.59
CA VAL A 83 4.36 -3.28 0.46
C VAL A 83 4.00 -4.36 1.48
N PHE A 84 3.63 -5.57 1.01
CA PHE A 84 3.32 -6.69 1.90
C PHE A 84 4.52 -7.08 2.77
N ALA A 85 5.71 -7.17 2.19
CA ALA A 85 6.94 -7.44 2.93
C ALA A 85 7.20 -6.36 3.99
N HIS A 86 7.05 -5.08 3.64
CA HIS A 86 7.22 -3.98 4.59
C HIS A 86 6.20 -4.05 5.74
N MET A 87 4.93 -4.32 5.44
CA MET A 87 3.88 -4.48 6.45
C MET A 87 4.18 -5.64 7.41
N LEU A 88 4.62 -6.78 6.88
CA LEU A 88 4.99 -7.94 7.70
C LEU A 88 6.17 -7.60 8.64
N THR A 89 7.21 -6.95 8.12
CA THR A 89 8.38 -6.55 8.92
C THR A 89 8.00 -5.62 10.06
N VAL A 90 7.15 -4.62 9.80
CA VAL A 90 6.66 -3.69 10.84
C VAL A 90 5.89 -4.44 11.94
N ILE A 91 5.02 -5.38 11.57
CA ILE A 91 4.26 -6.19 12.52
C ILE A 91 5.19 -7.08 13.37
N LEU A 92 6.19 -7.71 12.74
CA LEU A 92 7.15 -8.58 13.43
C LEU A 92 7.99 -7.79 14.44
N ILE A 93 8.50 -6.61 14.06
CA ILE A 93 9.26 -5.75 14.97
C ILE A 93 8.39 -5.34 16.16
N GLY A 94 7.14 -4.93 15.93
CA GLY A 94 6.21 -4.60 17.01
C GLY A 94 5.99 -5.76 17.98
N CYS A 95 5.81 -6.98 17.46
CA CYS A 95 5.67 -8.18 18.29
C CYS A 95 6.91 -8.46 19.14
N ILE A 96 8.11 -8.28 18.57
CA ILE A 96 9.37 -8.51 19.30
C ILE A 96 9.52 -7.47 20.43
N VAL A 97 9.21 -6.20 20.17
CA VAL A 97 9.27 -5.14 21.18
C VAL A 97 8.31 -5.45 22.34
N ASP A 98 7.06 -5.82 22.04
CA ASP A 98 6.07 -6.18 23.06
C ASP A 98 6.54 -7.35 23.94
N ILE A 99 7.14 -8.38 23.33
CA ILE A 99 7.70 -9.53 24.05
C ILE A 99 8.86 -9.09 24.96
N ILE A 100 9.79 -8.28 24.45
CA ILE A 100 10.94 -7.82 25.24
C ILE A 100 10.47 -6.96 26.42
N THR A 101 9.52 -6.04 26.20
CA THR A 101 8.96 -5.20 27.28
C THR A 101 8.30 -6.06 28.35
N PHE A 102 7.56 -7.11 27.97
CA PHE A 102 6.97 -8.05 28.90
C PHE A 102 8.05 -8.79 29.73
N MET A 103 9.07 -9.33 29.06
CA MET A 103 10.17 -10.05 29.72
C MET A 103 10.94 -9.16 30.71
N VAL A 104 11.18 -7.89 30.37
CA VAL A 104 11.87 -6.93 31.25
C VAL A 104 11.01 -6.60 32.47
N HIS A 105 9.72 -6.32 32.29
CA HIS A 105 8.81 -6.04 33.40
C HIS A 105 8.73 -7.23 34.38
N GLU A 106 8.69 -8.44 33.84
CA GLU A 106 8.64 -9.66 34.64
C GLU A 106 9.97 -9.94 35.36
N TYR A 107 11.11 -9.69 34.72
CA TYR A 107 12.43 -9.76 35.36
C TYR A 107 12.54 -8.77 36.54
N ILE A 108 12.11 -7.52 36.34
CA ILE A 108 12.11 -6.50 37.41
C ILE A 108 11.23 -6.95 38.58
N ASN A 109 10.02 -7.44 38.30
CA ASN A 109 9.13 -7.97 39.33
C ASN A 109 9.74 -9.15 40.08
N PHE A 110 10.39 -10.09 39.37
CA PHE A 110 11.08 -11.20 40.00
C PHE A 110 12.20 -10.70 40.93
N THR A 111 13.04 -9.75 40.49
CA THR A 111 14.10 -9.17 41.34
C THR A 111 13.55 -8.46 42.57
N ASN A 112 12.43 -7.74 42.44
CA ASN A 112 11.77 -7.09 43.58
C ASN A 112 11.21 -8.11 44.58
N ILE A 113 10.59 -9.20 44.10
CA ILE A 113 10.09 -10.30 44.93
C ILE A 113 11.26 -11.03 45.59
N THR A 114 12.35 -11.33 44.88
CA THR A 114 13.53 -11.98 45.48
C THR A 114 14.20 -11.08 46.49
N MET A 115 14.34 -9.78 46.26
CA MET A 115 14.89 -8.85 47.26
C MET A 115 14.00 -8.79 48.52
N THR A 116 12.67 -8.81 48.38
CA THR A 116 11.74 -8.80 49.52
C THR A 116 11.60 -10.15 50.22
N THR A 117 11.77 -11.28 49.52
CA THR A 117 11.74 -12.65 50.10
C THR A 117 13.09 -13.09 50.65
N ILE A 118 14.22 -12.68 50.07
CA ILE A 118 15.55 -12.84 50.68
C ILE A 118 15.62 -12.04 51.99
N PHE A 119 14.97 -10.88 52.06
CA PHE A 119 14.80 -10.15 53.33
C PHE A 119 13.88 -10.88 54.34
N ASN A 120 12.98 -11.77 53.90
CA ASN A 120 11.90 -12.31 54.74
C ASN A 120 11.86 -13.83 54.93
N ASN A 121 12.64 -14.67 54.24
CA ASN A 121 13.07 -16.06 54.54
C ASN A 121 13.42 -16.88 53.27
N VAL A 122 14.43 -17.75 53.39
CA VAL A 122 15.02 -18.60 52.34
C VAL A 122 14.18 -19.85 52.04
N LYS A 123 13.77 -20.02 50.76
CA LYS A 123 13.71 -21.29 49.96
C LYS A 123 12.97 -21.06 48.63
N VAL A 124 13.59 -21.33 47.48
CA VAL A 124 12.99 -21.17 46.14
C VAL A 124 13.28 -22.38 45.23
N ALA A 125 12.24 -22.87 44.50
CA ALA A 125 12.27 -23.48 43.15
C ALA A 125 10.83 -23.87 42.70
N PRO A 126 10.53 -24.22 41.42
CA PRO A 126 11.05 -23.79 40.10
C PRO A 126 9.89 -23.34 39.14
N ILE A 127 10.05 -22.41 38.17
CA ILE A 127 10.39 -22.46 36.72
C ILE A 127 9.40 -23.10 35.69
N PRO A 128 8.74 -24.27 35.84
CA PRO A 128 8.04 -24.91 34.70
C PRO A 128 6.67 -24.32 34.31
N ILE A 129 6.02 -23.53 35.17
CA ILE A 129 4.64 -23.04 34.93
C ILE A 129 4.61 -21.92 33.86
N PHE A 130 5.77 -21.38 33.50
CA PHE A 130 5.93 -20.15 32.73
C PHE A 130 5.73 -20.30 31.22
N LEU A 131 6.10 -21.45 30.63
CA LEU A 131 5.95 -21.65 29.18
C LEU A 131 4.49 -21.87 28.77
N GLN A 132 3.67 -22.46 29.64
CA GLN A 132 2.27 -22.80 29.35
C GLN A 132 1.37 -21.55 29.30
N SER A 133 1.63 -20.57 30.17
CA SER A 133 0.90 -19.30 30.24
C SER A 133 1.25 -18.34 29.10
N LEU A 134 2.47 -18.43 28.57
CA LEU A 134 2.95 -17.62 27.43
C LEU A 134 2.16 -17.91 26.14
N PHE A 135 1.83 -19.18 25.88
CA PHE A 135 1.05 -19.60 24.70
C PHE A 135 -0.42 -19.16 24.76
N LEU A 136 -1.07 -19.23 25.93
CA LEU A 136 -2.48 -18.85 26.09
C LEU A 136 -2.71 -17.33 25.99
N ASN A 137 -1.81 -16.51 26.54
CA ASN A 137 -2.00 -15.06 26.56
C ASN A 137 -1.72 -14.38 25.21
N CYS A 138 -0.76 -14.89 24.43
CA CYS A 138 -0.49 -14.36 23.09
C CYS A 138 -1.68 -14.57 22.14
N HIS A 139 -2.41 -15.69 22.29
CA HIS A 139 -3.61 -15.99 21.51
C HIS A 139 -4.81 -15.12 21.91
N ASN A 140 -5.04 -14.92 23.22
CA ASN A 140 -6.20 -14.17 23.73
C ASN A 140 -6.11 -12.63 23.53
N SER A 141 -4.91 -12.05 23.53
CA SER A 141 -4.69 -10.62 23.27
C SER A 141 -5.12 -10.19 21.86
N LYS A 142 -4.89 -11.07 20.86
CA LYS A 142 -5.21 -10.78 19.46
C LYS A 142 -6.71 -10.92 19.14
N LEU A 143 -7.41 -11.86 19.74
CA LEU A 143 -8.87 -12.03 19.57
C LEU A 143 -9.67 -10.84 20.12
N LYS A 144 -9.27 -10.26 21.26
CA LYS A 144 -9.95 -9.08 21.83
C LYS A 144 -9.74 -7.79 21.02
N LYS A 145 -8.61 -7.64 20.33
CA LYS A 145 -8.37 -6.48 19.44
C LYS A 145 -9.07 -6.61 18.09
N ALA A 146 -9.28 -7.82 17.57
CA ALA A 146 -10.02 -8.03 16.33
C ALA A 146 -11.53 -7.79 16.50
N VAL A 147 -12.13 -8.25 17.61
CA VAL A 147 -13.58 -8.10 17.86
C VAL A 147 -13.99 -6.66 18.19
N LYS A 148 -13.06 -5.82 18.67
CA LYS A 148 -13.35 -4.42 19.02
C LYS A 148 -13.30 -3.44 17.83
N VAL A 149 -12.97 -3.93 16.63
CA VAL A 149 -12.92 -3.11 15.39
C VAL A 149 -14.19 -3.31 14.53
N GLU A 150 -15.10 -4.21 14.91
CA GLU A 150 -16.37 -4.47 14.21
C GLU A 150 -17.65 -4.09 15.00
N LEU A 151 -17.59 -3.05 15.85
CA LEU A 151 -18.77 -2.44 16.48
C LEU A 151 -18.75 -0.91 16.34
#